data_AF-A0AAV5AM54-F1
#
_entry.id   AF-A0AAV5AM54-F1
#
_cell.length_a   1.000
_cell.length_b   1.000
_cell.length_c   1.000
_cell.angle_alpha   90.00
_cell.angle_beta   90.00
_cell.angle_gamma   90.00
#
_symmetry.space_group_name_H-M   'P 1'
#
loop_
_entity.id
_entity.type
_entity.pdbx_description
1 polymer ?
#
loop_
_entity_poly.entity_id
_entity_poly.type
_entity_poly.pdbx_seq_one_letter_code
_entity_poly.pdbx_strand_id
1 'polypeptide(L)'
;MIDSGKIYKIPDGKPENRLVFSGELRNKRHAMGIIHECHGAWQSLISGGIPATTANYEISITNLTIENSPGLVQKIDPEYINLTPDSRQPPAPINPSIDKSFYIASVQL
;
A
#
# COMPACT_ATOMS: atom_id res chain seq x y z
N MET A 1 -4.01 18.12 4.68
CA MET A 1 -3.31 17.04 3.95
C MET A 1 -1.86 16.91 4.37
N ILE A 2 -1.03 17.96 4.22
CA ILE A 2 0.39 17.92 4.64
C ILE A 2 0.53 17.65 6.14
N ASP A 3 -0.15 18.43 6.99
CA ASP A 3 -0.05 18.26 8.44
C ASP A 3 -0.63 16.93 8.92
N SER A 4 -1.75 16.50 8.32
CA SER A 4 -2.33 15.17 8.56
C SER A 4 -1.31 14.06 8.29
N GLY A 5 -0.53 14.16 7.20
CA GLY A 5 0.53 13.21 6.88
C GLY A 5 1.71 13.24 7.84
N LYS A 6 1.98 14.35 8.52
CA LYS A 6 3.06 14.47 9.52
C LYS A 6 2.70 13.78 10.83
N ILE A 7 1.49 14.00 11.33
CA ILE A 7 1.13 13.68 12.73
C ILE A 7 0.31 12.41 12.92
N TYR A 8 -0.23 11.79 11.85
CA TYR A 8 -1.22 10.71 12.01
C TYR A 8 -0.73 9.46 12.76
N LYS A 9 0.59 9.24 12.85
CA LYS A 9 1.19 8.12 13.57
C LYS A 9 1.61 8.46 15.01
N ILE A 10 1.54 9.73 15.41
CA ILE A 10 1.93 10.19 16.76
C ILE A 10 1.01 9.60 17.84
N PRO A 11 -0.32 9.46 17.63
CA PRO A 11 -1.19 8.76 18.59
C PRO A 11 -0.75 7.30 18.86
N ASP A 12 -0.08 6.65 17.91
CA ASP A 12 0.47 5.30 18.04
C ASP A 12 1.85 5.28 18.73
N GLY A 13 2.34 6.43 19.21
CA GLY A 13 3.67 6.58 19.82
C GLY A 13 4.83 6.62 18.83
N LYS A 14 4.57 6.74 17.53
CA LYS A 14 5.61 6.85 16.50
C LYS A 14 6.05 8.32 16.34
N PRO A 15 7.30 8.57 15.91
CA PRO A 15 7.77 9.93 15.65
C PRO A 15 6.98 10.59 14.51
N GLU A 16 7.02 11.92 14.47
CA GLU A 16 6.49 12.72 13.36
C GLU A 16 7.13 12.29 12.04
N ASN A 17 6.32 12.14 10.98
CA ASN A 17 6.85 11.78 9.67
C ASN A 17 7.62 12.96 9.06
N ARG A 18 8.83 12.70 8.58
CA ARG A 18 9.59 13.67 7.78
C ARG A 18 9.11 13.65 6.34
N LEU A 19 8.76 14.81 5.81
CA LEU A 19 8.38 14.97 4.41
C LEU A 19 9.60 15.37 3.57
N VAL A 20 9.75 14.74 2.42
CA VAL A 20 10.70 15.17 1.39
C VAL A 20 10.29 16.53 0.82
N PHE A 21 11.25 17.28 0.27
CA PHE A 21 11.03 18.65 -0.26
C PHE A 21 10.35 19.60 0.74
N SER A 22 10.57 19.41 2.04
CA SER A 22 9.93 20.20 3.11
C SER A 22 8.39 20.22 3.06
N GLY A 23 7.78 19.20 2.42
CA GLY A 23 6.32 19.12 2.25
C GLY A 23 5.77 19.88 1.03
N GLU A 24 6.62 20.38 0.13
CA GLU A 24 6.17 21.04 -1.09
C GLU A 24 5.48 20.07 -2.06
N LEU A 25 4.30 20.47 -2.53
CA LEU A 25 3.61 19.75 -3.59
C LEU A 25 4.37 19.92 -4.91
N ARG A 26 4.70 18.81 -5.55
CA ARG A 26 5.41 18.79 -6.83
C ARG A 26 4.44 18.91 -7.99
N ASN A 27 4.91 19.41 -9.12
CA ASN A 27 4.09 19.56 -10.31
C ASN A 27 3.75 18.21 -10.96
N LYS A 28 2.77 18.22 -11.87
CA LYS A 28 2.32 17.04 -12.62
C LYS A 28 3.46 16.26 -13.28
N ARG A 29 4.44 16.96 -13.87
CA ARG A 29 5.57 16.31 -14.56
C ARG A 29 6.39 15.46 -13.59
N HIS A 30 6.71 16.00 -12.42
CA HIS A 30 7.42 15.26 -11.39
C HIS A 30 6.60 14.08 -10.86
N ALA A 31 5.32 14.29 -10.55
CA ALA A 31 4.42 13.23 -10.09
C ALA A 31 4.32 12.08 -11.11
N MET A 32 4.20 12.40 -12.40
CA MET A 32 4.17 11.38 -13.45
C MET A 32 5.49 10.61 -13.56
N GLY A 33 6.64 11.26 -13.35
CA GLY A 33 7.92 10.57 -13.30
C GLY A 33 7.95 9.46 -12.24
N ILE A 34 7.52 9.79 -11.01
CA ILE A 34 7.43 8.81 -9.91
C ILE A 34 6.44 7.69 -10.23
N ILE A 35 5.27 8.01 -10.80
CA ILE A 35 4.28 7.01 -11.21
C ILE A 35 4.87 6.03 -12.23
N HIS A 36 5.59 6.53 -13.24
CA HIS A 36 6.22 5.69 -14.25
C HIS A 36 7.35 4.83 -13.67
N GLU A 37 8.14 5.37 -12.73
CA GLU A 37 9.18 4.60 -12.04
C GLU A 37 8.58 3.45 -11.22
N CYS A 38 7.57 3.74 -10.39
CA CYS A 38 6.89 2.70 -9.61
C CYS A 38 6.19 1.68 -10.51
N HIS A 39 5.60 2.12 -11.63
CA HIS A 39 5.01 1.22 -12.61
C HIS A 39 6.06 0.32 -13.25
N GLY A 40 7.22 0.84 -13.63
CA GLY A 40 8.33 0.06 -14.18
C GLY A 40 8.83 -0.99 -13.19
N ALA A 41 9.01 -0.62 -11.92
CA ALA A 41 9.38 -1.57 -10.86
C ALA A 41 8.32 -2.67 -10.68
N TRP A 42 7.03 -2.31 -10.70
CA TRP A 42 5.95 -3.29 -10.68
C TRP A 42 5.94 -4.20 -11.91
N GLN A 43 6.20 -3.67 -13.11
CA GLN A 43 6.30 -4.46 -14.33
C GLN A 43 7.43 -5.49 -14.24
N SER A 44 8.60 -5.11 -13.73
CA SER A 44 9.72 -6.03 -13.51
C SER A 44 9.39 -7.12 -12.49
N LEU A 45 8.66 -6.78 -11.41
CA LEU A 45 8.19 -7.77 -10.43
C LEU A 45 7.17 -8.75 -11.04
N ILE A 46 6.11 -8.23 -11.66
CA ILE A 46 4.97 -9.03 -12.12
C ILE A 46 5.30 -9.91 -13.33
N SER A 47 6.33 -9.55 -14.11
CA SER A 47 6.88 -10.37 -15.21
C SER A 47 7.97 -11.35 -14.77
N GLY A 48 8.34 -11.36 -13.48
CA GLY A 48 9.40 -12.24 -12.96
C GLY A 48 10.83 -11.78 -13.25
N GLY A 49 11.04 -10.57 -13.78
CA GLY A 49 12.36 -9.96 -13.93
C GLY A 49 13.04 -9.64 -12.59
N ILE A 50 12.27 -9.53 -11.52
CA ILE A 50 12.74 -9.48 -10.13
C ILE A 50 12.00 -10.58 -9.35
N PRO A 51 12.68 -11.33 -8.47
CA PRO A 51 12.03 -12.39 -7.70
C PRO A 51 10.97 -11.84 -6.75
N ALA A 52 9.79 -12.45 -6.75
CA ALA A 52 8.69 -12.09 -5.85
C ALA A 52 8.94 -12.52 -4.39
N THR A 53 9.85 -13.49 -4.20
CA THR A 53 10.26 -14.00 -2.89
C THR A 53 11.76 -13.88 -2.73
N THR A 54 12.20 -13.25 -1.65
CA THR A 54 13.61 -13.07 -1.26
C THR A 54 13.77 -13.34 0.23
N ALA A 55 14.99 -13.22 0.75
CA ALA A 55 15.23 -13.28 2.19
C ALA A 55 14.56 -12.13 2.98
N ASN A 56 14.17 -11.03 2.31
CA ASN A 56 13.65 -9.82 2.96
C ASN A 56 12.14 -9.61 2.77
N TYR A 57 11.52 -10.26 1.78
CA TYR A 57 10.11 -10.09 1.48
C TYR A 57 9.56 -11.27 0.69
N GLU A 58 8.24 -11.43 0.76
CA GLU A 58 7.46 -12.39 -0.01
C GLU A 58 6.18 -11.70 -0.47
N ILE A 59 6.00 -11.58 -1.79
CA ILE A 59 4.87 -10.91 -2.41
C ILE A 59 4.13 -11.93 -3.28
N SER A 60 2.84 -12.14 -3.02
CA SER A 60 1.99 -12.90 -3.95
C SER A 60 1.79 -12.08 -5.22
N ILE A 61 2.17 -12.68 -6.35
CA ILE A 61 1.98 -12.13 -7.69
C ILE A 61 0.89 -12.88 -8.47
N THR A 62 0.09 -13.71 -7.77
CA THR A 62 -1.03 -14.45 -8.35
C THR A 62 -2.01 -13.48 -9.00
N ASN A 63 -2.33 -13.72 -10.27
CA ASN A 63 -3.25 -12.87 -11.02
C ASN A 63 -3.95 -13.67 -12.14
N LEU A 64 -5.01 -13.09 -12.71
CA LEU A 64 -5.82 -13.74 -13.75
C LEU A 64 -5.67 -13.13 -15.15
N THR A 65 -4.89 -12.05 -15.29
CA THR A 65 -5.01 -11.16 -16.47
C THR A 65 -3.69 -10.80 -17.13
N ILE A 66 -2.56 -11.13 -16.50
CA ILE A 66 -1.24 -10.76 -17.02
C ILE A 66 -0.63 -12.01 -17.63
N GLU A 67 -0.88 -12.21 -18.92
CA GLU A 67 -0.57 -13.45 -19.65
C GLU A 67 0.88 -13.91 -19.51
N ASN A 68 1.83 -12.98 -19.41
CA ASN A 68 3.26 -13.28 -19.32
C ASN A 68 3.79 -13.30 -17.87
N SER A 69 2.91 -13.26 -16.87
CA SER A 69 3.30 -13.31 -15.47
C SER A 69 3.55 -14.75 -15.02
N PRO A 70 4.62 -15.04 -14.27
CA PRO A 70 4.79 -16.35 -13.64
C PRO A 70 3.72 -16.66 -12.58
N GLY A 71 2.97 -15.65 -12.12
CA GLY A 71 1.82 -15.81 -11.22
C GLY A 71 0.47 -15.90 -11.94
N LEU A 72 0.43 -16.06 -13.26
CA LEU A 72 -0.84 -16.21 -13.96
C LEU A 72 -1.50 -17.54 -13.57
N VAL A 73 -2.73 -17.45 -13.06
CA VAL A 73 -3.60 -18.59 -12.84
C VAL A 73 -4.87 -18.45 -13.66
N GLN A 74 -5.51 -19.58 -13.92
CA GLN A 74 -6.80 -19.69 -14.56
C GLN A 74 -7.87 -20.03 -13.52
N LYS A 75 -9.14 -19.78 -13.87
CA LYS A 75 -10.26 -20.09 -12.97
C LYS A 75 -10.44 -21.59 -12.70
N ILE A 76 -9.81 -22.44 -13.52
CA ILE A 76 -9.79 -23.90 -13.37
C ILE A 76 -8.68 -24.36 -12.42
N ASP A 77 -7.73 -23.50 -12.07
CA ASP A 77 -6.60 -23.89 -11.23
C ASP A 77 -7.05 -24.06 -9.77
N PRO A 78 -6.48 -25.02 -9.02
CA PRO A 78 -6.85 -25.27 -7.63
C PRO A 78 -6.74 -24.03 -6.74
N GLU A 79 -5.77 -23.15 -6.98
CA GLU A 79 -5.60 -21.90 -6.22
C GLU A 79 -6.82 -21.00 -6.33
N TYR A 80 -7.44 -20.92 -7.52
CA TYR A 80 -8.66 -20.14 -7.73
C TYR A 80 -9.91 -20.87 -7.23
N ILE A 81 -10.03 -22.18 -7.52
CA ILE A 81 -11.21 -22.98 -7.14
C ILE A 81 -11.37 -23.04 -5.62
N ASN A 82 -10.27 -23.07 -4.87
CA ASN A 82 -10.28 -23.17 -3.41
C ASN A 82 -10.45 -21.81 -2.71
N LEU A 83 -10.65 -20.72 -3.45
CA LEU A 83 -10.99 -19.44 -2.84
C LEU A 83 -12.29 -19.57 -2.06
N THR A 84 -12.29 -19.07 -0.82
CA THR A 84 -13.48 -19.11 0.02
C THR A 84 -14.61 -18.32 -0.64
N PRO A 85 -15.82 -18.88 -0.77
CA PRO A 85 -16.98 -18.14 -1.25
C PRO A 85 -17.24 -16.89 -0.40
N ASP A 86 -17.89 -15.90 -1.02
CA ASP A 86 -18.33 -14.71 -0.32
C ASP A 86 -19.18 -15.07 0.91
N SER A 87 -18.81 -14.51 2.06
CA SER A 87 -19.48 -14.70 3.34
C SER A 87 -19.68 -13.37 4.08
N ARG A 88 -19.76 -12.25 3.34
CA ARG A 88 -19.94 -10.89 3.87
C ARG A 88 -20.97 -10.84 5.00
N GLN A 89 -20.51 -10.40 6.16
CA GLN A 89 -21.33 -10.13 7.34
C GLN A 89 -21.53 -8.62 7.51
N PRO A 90 -22.52 -8.19 8.32
CA PRO A 90 -22.59 -6.81 8.77
C PRO A 90 -21.28 -6.38 9.45
N PRO A 91 -20.91 -5.08 9.40
CA PRO A 91 -19.75 -4.58 10.13
C PRO A 91 -19.83 -4.91 11.62
N ALA A 92 -18.73 -5.42 12.18
CA ALA A 92 -18.63 -5.62 13.62
C ALA A 92 -18.64 -4.27 14.35
N PRO A 93 -19.09 -4.23 15.63
CA PRO A 93 -18.98 -3.03 16.45
C PRO A 93 -17.53 -2.52 16.51
N ILE A 94 -17.34 -1.21 16.37
CA ILE A 94 -16.03 -0.56 16.50
C ILE A 94 -15.78 -0.28 17.98
N ASN A 95 -14.53 -0.47 18.42
CA ASN A 95 -14.15 -0.13 19.79
C ASN A 95 -14.31 1.39 20.03
N PRO A 96 -15.07 1.84 21.05
CA PRO A 96 -15.26 3.26 21.35
C PRO A 96 -13.97 4.05 21.58
N SER A 97 -12.84 3.37 21.87
CA SER A 97 -11.53 4.03 21.98
C SER A 97 -11.09 4.73 20.68
N ILE A 98 -11.64 4.33 19.53
CA ILE A 98 -11.39 4.97 18.22
C ILE A 98 -11.98 6.38 18.14
N ASP A 99 -12.99 6.71 18.95
CA ASP A 99 -13.59 8.05 19.01
C ASP A 99 -12.69 9.06 19.75
N LYS A 100 -11.59 8.59 20.35
CA LYS A 100 -10.65 9.44 21.08
C LYS A 100 -9.99 10.44 20.15
N SER A 101 -10.24 11.72 20.42
CA SER A 101 -9.57 12.83 19.76
C SER A 101 -8.22 13.13 20.41
N PHE A 102 -7.20 13.39 19.58
CA PHE A 102 -5.86 13.80 20.03
C PHE A 102 -5.60 15.23 19.59
N TYR A 103 -5.19 16.09 20.52
CA TYR A 103 -4.69 17.42 20.22
C TYR A 103 -3.16 17.36 20.11
N ILE A 104 -2.63 17.64 18.92
CA ILE A 104 -1.20 17.64 18.63
C ILE A 104 -0.84 19.03 18.13
N ALA A 105 -0.24 19.86 18.99
CA ALA A 105 0.28 21.15 18.60
C ALA A 105 1.66 20.98 17.94
N SER A 106 1.82 21.45 16.71
CA SER A 106 3.15 21.57 16.09
C SER A 106 3.87 22.77 16.73
N VAL A 107 5.02 22.54 17.37
CA VAL A 107 5.88 23.61 17.87
C VAL A 107 6.77 24.06 16.72
N GLN A 108 6.43 25.19 16.09
CA GLN A 108 7.36 25.89 15.20
C GLN A 108 8.34 26.68 16.07
N LEU A 109 9.59 26.21 16.15
CA LEU A 109 10.77 27.02 16.49
C LEU A 109 11.53 27.31 15.19
#